data_AF-A0A7J4VD15-F1
#
_entry.id   AF-A0A7J4VD15-F1
#
_cell.length_a   1.000
_cell.length_b   1.000
_cell.length_c   1.000
_cell.angle_alpha   90.00
_cell.angle_beta   90.00
_cell.angle_gamma   90.00
#
_symmetry.space_group_name_H-M   'P 1'
#
loop_
_entity.id
_entity.type
_entity.pdbx_description
1 polymer ?
#
loop_
_entity_poly.entity_id
_entity_poly.type
_entity_poly.pdbx_seq_one_letter_code
_entity_poly.pdbx_strand_id
1 'polypeptide(L)'
;MSKSSIITTQPLGFQWPVLDPFLFCVHHQDFYPNGNGEMGPDASLEGRRLGEDFTPKDGWRMYHGDTVPGFPAHPHRGFETVTIVLNGFVDHSDSH
;
A
#
# COMPACT_ATOMS: atom_id res chain seq x y z
N MET A 1 14.57 -39.04 -13.30
CA MET A 1 14.19 -37.64 -13.57
C MET A 1 14.08 -36.90 -12.24
N SER A 2 14.77 -35.78 -12.08
CA SER A 2 14.70 -34.97 -10.84
C SER A 2 13.31 -34.36 -10.71
N LYS A 3 12.59 -34.66 -9.62
CA LYS A 3 11.35 -33.96 -9.29
C LYS A 3 11.72 -32.52 -8.92
N SER A 4 11.23 -31.55 -9.69
CA SER A 4 11.28 -30.15 -9.29
C SER A 4 10.56 -29.98 -7.94
N SER A 5 11.22 -29.35 -6.97
CA SER A 5 10.63 -28.98 -5.68
C SER A 5 9.67 -27.79 -5.77
N ILE A 6 9.74 -27.03 -6.87
CA ILE A 6 8.87 -25.88 -7.12
C ILE A 6 7.56 -26.40 -7.74
N ILE A 7 6.46 -26.20 -7.01
CA ILE A 7 5.11 -26.61 -7.41
C ILE A 7 4.52 -25.62 -8.42
N THR A 8 4.61 -24.31 -8.14
CA THR A 8 4.17 -23.25 -9.06
C THR A 8 4.88 -21.94 -8.74
N THR A 9 4.94 -21.04 -9.71
CA THR A 9 5.35 -19.63 -9.52
C THR A 9 4.22 -18.72 -9.99
N GLN A 10 4.11 -17.54 -9.40
CA GLN A 10 3.15 -16.50 -9.81
C GLN A 10 3.84 -15.13 -9.79
N PRO A 11 3.51 -14.23 -10.73
CA PRO A 11 4.01 -12.87 -10.68
C PRO A 11 3.43 -12.15 -9.46
N LEU A 12 4.26 -11.38 -8.76
CA LEU A 12 3.80 -10.50 -7.69
C LEU A 12 3.34 -9.18 -8.28
N GLY A 13 2.22 -8.67 -7.77
CA GLY A 13 1.69 -7.35 -8.09
C GLY A 13 1.38 -6.57 -6.82
N PHE A 14 0.39 -5.69 -6.91
CA PHE A 14 -0.11 -4.94 -5.75
C PHE A 14 -0.81 -5.84 -4.73
N GLN A 15 -1.57 -6.84 -5.20
CA GLN A 15 -2.16 -7.89 -4.38
C GLN A 15 -1.35 -9.17 -4.57
N TRP A 16 -0.97 -9.82 -3.48
CA TRP A 16 -0.20 -11.06 -3.52
C TRP A 16 -1.13 -12.27 -3.39
N PRO A 17 -0.89 -13.32 -4.19
CA PRO A 17 -1.63 -14.57 -4.05
C PRO A 17 -1.29 -15.22 -2.71
N VAL A 18 -2.33 -15.66 -2.00
CA VAL A 18 -2.21 -16.36 -0.72
C VAL A 18 -2.81 -17.75 -0.84
N LEU A 19 -2.34 -18.68 0.00
CA LEU A 19 -2.82 -20.06 -0.01
C LEU A 19 -4.17 -20.22 0.71
N ASP A 20 -4.44 -19.36 1.69
CA ASP A 20 -5.64 -19.44 2.52
C ASP A 20 -6.69 -18.43 2.04
N PRO A 21 -7.96 -18.85 1.83
CA PRO A 21 -9.02 -17.98 1.33
C PRO A 21 -9.46 -16.87 2.30
N PHE A 22 -9.04 -16.94 3.58
CA PHE A 22 -9.30 -15.92 4.59
C PHE A 22 -8.17 -14.91 4.74
N LEU A 23 -7.06 -15.11 4.02
CA LEU A 23 -5.97 -14.15 3.97
C LEU A 23 -6.17 -13.20 2.78
N PHE A 24 -5.74 -11.96 2.98
CA PHE A 24 -5.64 -10.96 1.94
C PHE A 24 -4.31 -10.24 2.13
N CYS A 25 -3.47 -10.21 1.09
CA CYS A 25 -2.14 -9.63 1.17
C CYS A 25 -1.99 -8.55 0.10
N VAL A 26 -1.62 -7.36 0.55
CA VAL A 26 -1.30 -6.20 -0.29
C VAL A 26 0.12 -5.75 -0.01
N HIS A 27 0.85 -5.45 -1.09
CA HIS A 27 2.21 -4.96 -1.02
C HIS A 27 2.27 -3.53 -1.53
N HIS A 28 2.56 -2.62 -0.61
CA HIS A 28 2.70 -1.20 -0.87
C HIS A 28 4.18 -0.90 -1.08
N GLN A 29 4.51 -0.38 -2.25
CA GLN A 29 5.86 0.05 -2.58
C GLN A 29 5.74 1.36 -3.34
N ASP A 30 6.02 2.44 -2.62
CA ASP A 30 5.90 3.80 -3.11
C ASP A 30 7.22 4.53 -2.84
N PHE A 31 7.76 5.14 -3.89
CA PHE A 31 8.93 5.99 -3.83
C PHE A 31 8.48 7.42 -3.65
N TYR A 32 7.99 7.74 -2.44
CA TYR A 32 7.46 9.06 -2.14
C TYR A 32 8.51 10.15 -2.37
N PRO A 33 8.10 11.32 -2.91
CA PRO A 33 8.97 12.49 -3.00
C PRO A 33 9.24 13.06 -1.59
N ASN A 34 10.05 14.12 -1.51
CA ASN A 34 10.23 14.86 -0.27
C ASN A 34 8.88 15.34 0.29
N GLY A 35 8.76 15.46 1.60
CA GLY A 35 7.58 16.05 2.23
C GLY A 35 7.57 17.58 2.13
N ASN A 36 6.39 18.17 2.03
CA ASN A 36 6.19 19.62 1.93
C ASN A 36 6.16 20.35 3.29
N GLY A 37 6.37 19.63 4.40
CA GLY A 37 6.27 20.17 5.77
C GLY A 37 4.85 20.16 6.37
N GLU A 38 3.83 19.85 5.57
CA GLU A 38 2.42 19.74 5.96
C GLU A 38 1.92 18.28 5.84
N MET A 39 2.83 17.32 6.01
CA MET A 39 2.60 15.87 5.84
C MET A 39 2.23 15.43 4.41
N GLY A 40 2.19 16.35 3.45
CA GLY A 40 1.94 16.07 2.04
C GLY A 40 3.24 15.91 1.23
N PRO A 41 3.14 15.44 -0.02
CA PRO A 41 4.27 15.39 -0.95
C PRO A 41 4.61 16.79 -1.48
N ASP A 42 5.90 17.13 -1.56
CA ASP A 42 6.44 18.26 -2.32
C ASP A 42 6.54 17.88 -3.81
N ALA A 43 5.38 17.63 -4.42
CA ALA A 43 5.24 17.26 -5.82
C ALA A 43 3.85 17.64 -6.36
N SER A 44 3.72 17.79 -7.68
CA SER A 44 2.42 18.06 -8.30
C SER A 44 1.46 16.87 -8.14
N LEU A 45 0.23 17.16 -7.75
CA LEU A 45 -0.88 16.20 -7.72
C LEU A 45 -1.72 16.22 -9.01
N GLU A 46 -1.34 17.02 -10.00
CA GLU A 46 -2.10 17.19 -11.24
C GLU A 46 -2.32 15.86 -11.97
N GLY A 47 -3.57 15.62 -12.38
CA GLY A 47 -3.95 14.40 -13.11
C GLY A 47 -3.90 13.12 -12.28
N ARG A 48 -3.83 13.20 -10.94
CA ARG A 48 -4.10 12.07 -10.03
C ARG A 48 -5.59 12.02 -9.71
N ARG A 49 -6.11 10.82 -9.44
CA ARG A 49 -7.50 10.63 -9.00
C ARG A 49 -7.55 10.59 -7.48
N LEU A 50 -7.43 11.76 -6.85
CA LEU A 50 -7.37 11.90 -5.38
C LEU A 50 -8.57 11.21 -4.70
N GLY A 51 -8.32 10.61 -3.53
CA GLY A 51 -9.26 9.72 -2.83
C GLY A 51 -9.34 8.28 -3.38
N GLU A 52 -8.84 8.05 -4.60
CA GLU A 52 -8.81 6.74 -5.26
C GLU A 52 -7.56 6.55 -6.16
N ASP A 53 -6.42 7.10 -5.75
CA ASP A 53 -5.18 7.10 -6.54
C ASP A 53 -4.38 5.81 -6.33
N PHE A 54 -4.85 4.72 -6.95
CA PHE A 54 -4.19 3.40 -6.86
C PHE A 54 -3.22 3.11 -8.01
N THR A 55 -3.21 3.97 -9.03
CA THR A 55 -2.31 3.80 -10.18
C THR A 55 -0.95 4.42 -9.83
N PRO A 56 0.14 3.64 -9.82
CA PRO A 56 1.46 4.21 -9.54
C PRO A 56 1.80 5.24 -10.61
N LYS A 57 1.94 6.50 -10.20
CA LYS A 57 2.35 7.62 -11.05
C LYS A 57 3.58 8.27 -10.44
N ASP A 58 4.61 8.47 -11.26
CA ASP A 58 5.92 8.97 -10.81
C ASP A 58 6.56 8.11 -9.70
N GLY A 59 6.21 6.83 -9.62
CA GLY A 59 6.74 5.88 -8.65
C GLY A 59 6.00 5.79 -7.31
N TRP A 60 4.89 6.51 -7.13
CA TRP A 60 4.12 6.53 -5.88
C TRP A 60 2.63 6.81 -6.09
N ARG A 61 1.84 6.69 -5.02
CA ARG A 61 0.37 6.77 -5.01
C ARG A 61 -0.13 7.68 -3.89
N MET A 62 -1.27 8.35 -4.09
CA MET A 62 -2.00 9.01 -3.00
C MET A 62 -2.94 8.07 -2.24
N TYR A 63 -3.28 6.90 -2.80
CA TYR A 63 -4.28 5.97 -2.24
C TYR A 63 -5.61 6.67 -1.99
N HIS A 64 -6.09 6.68 -0.74
CA HIS A 64 -7.32 7.35 -0.33
C HIS A 64 -7.09 8.80 0.13
N GLY A 65 -5.86 9.29 0.04
CA GLY A 65 -5.49 10.64 0.43
C GLY A 65 -5.83 11.70 -0.61
N ASP A 66 -6.18 12.89 -0.13
CA ASP A 66 -6.34 14.11 -0.94
C ASP A 66 -5.15 15.07 -0.76
N THR A 67 -4.67 15.23 0.47
CA THR A 67 -3.52 16.09 0.82
C THR A 67 -2.34 15.26 1.33
N VAL A 68 -2.61 14.32 2.22
CA VAL A 68 -1.63 13.39 2.80
C VAL A 68 -1.84 12.02 2.15
N PRO A 69 -0.81 11.38 1.57
CA PRO A 69 -0.95 10.07 0.97
C PRO A 69 -1.32 9.00 2.01
N GLY A 70 -2.03 7.97 1.57
CA GLY A 70 -2.28 6.77 2.37
C GLY A 70 -3.75 6.55 2.68
N PHE A 71 -4.04 6.16 3.92
CA PHE A 71 -5.34 5.68 4.35
C PHE A 71 -5.89 6.59 5.46
N PRO A 72 -6.72 7.60 5.13
CA PRO A 72 -7.39 8.43 6.12
C PRO A 72 -8.25 7.58 7.08
N ALA A 73 -8.83 8.21 8.10
CA ALA A 73 -9.65 7.51 9.11
C ALA A 73 -10.66 6.53 8.49
N HIS A 74 -10.55 5.25 8.86
CA HIS A 74 -11.40 4.18 8.33
C HIS A 74 -11.61 3.07 9.39
N PRO A 75 -12.80 2.43 9.42
CA PRO A 75 -13.10 1.40 10.41
C PRO A 75 -12.66 -0.01 9.97
N HIS A 76 -12.38 -0.88 10.95
CA HIS A 76 -12.25 -2.34 10.78
C HIS A 76 -13.12 -3.08 11.79
N ARG A 77 -13.65 -4.26 11.42
CA ARG A 77 -14.46 -5.10 12.31
C ARG A 77 -14.40 -6.57 11.88
N GLY A 78 -14.13 -7.46 12.84
CA GLY A 78 -14.27 -8.91 12.64
C GLY A 78 -13.06 -9.62 12.03
N PHE A 79 -11.91 -8.96 11.94
CA PHE A 79 -10.63 -9.51 11.47
C PHE A 79 -9.46 -8.73 12.07
N GLU A 80 -8.24 -9.22 11.81
CA GLU A 80 -7.00 -8.57 12.21
C GLU A 80 -6.26 -8.00 10.99
N THR A 81 -5.67 -6.82 11.15
CA THR A 81 -4.73 -6.23 10.18
C THR A 81 -3.33 -6.24 10.77
N VAL A 82 -2.41 -6.91 10.08
CA VAL A 82 -0.99 -6.94 10.44
C VAL A 82 -0.19 -6.21 9.37
N THR A 83 0.47 -5.12 9.75
CA THR A 83 1.33 -4.32 8.86
C THR A 83 2.80 -4.62 9.17
N ILE A 84 3.57 -4.95 8.14
CA ILE A 84 5.02 -5.18 8.25
C ILE A 84 5.74 -4.12 7.42
N VAL A 85 6.50 -3.25 8.09
CA VAL A 85 7.30 -2.21 7.44
C VAL A 85 8.72 -2.73 7.22
N LEU A 86 9.07 -2.98 5.96
CA LEU A 86 10.41 -3.46 5.59
C LEU A 86 11.41 -2.31 5.40
N ASN A 87 10.95 -1.17 4.88
CA ASN A 87 11.76 0.03 4.64
C ASN A 87 10.92 1.28 4.94
N GLY A 88 11.53 2.30 5.57
CA GLY A 88 10.85 3.55 5.91
C GLY A 88 9.99 3.44 7.17
N PHE A 89 8.90 4.22 7.21
CA PHE A 89 8.01 4.33 8.36
C PHE A 89 6.54 4.38 7.90
N VAL A 90 5.65 3.91 8.77
CA VAL A 90 4.20 4.09 8.66
C VAL A 90 3.74 4.74 9.95
N ASP A 91 3.07 5.89 9.84
CA ASP A 91 2.41 6.53 10.97
C ASP A 91 0.97 5.99 11.09
N HIS A 92 0.48 5.88 12.32
CA HIS A 92 -0.83 5.34 12.62
C HIS A 92 -1.39 5.96 13.91
N SER A 93 -2.66 6.37 13.83
CA SER A 93 -3.47 6.73 14.98
C SER A 93 -4.84 6.07 14.87
N ASP A 94 -5.43 5.75 16.02
CA ASP A 94 -6.82 5.34 16.13
C ASP A 94 -7.63 6.45 16.83
N SER A 95 -8.89 6.17 17.17
CA SER A 95 -9.79 7.16 17.76
C SER A 95 -9.58 7.42 19.26
N HIS A 96 -8.63 6.76 19.93
CA HIS A 96 -8.41 6.81 21.38
C HIS A 96 -7.08 7.43 21.80
#